data_AF-S4GXV3-F1
#
_entry.id   AF-S4GXV3-F1
#
_cell.length_a   1.000
_cell.length_b   1.000
_cell.length_c   1.000
_cell.angle_alpha   90.00
_cell.angle_beta   90.00
_cell.angle_gamma   90.00
#
_symmetry.space_group_name_H-M   'P 1'
#
loop_
_entity.id
_entity.type
_entity.pdbx_description
1 polymer ?
#
loop_
_entity_poly.entity_id
_entity_poly.type
_entity_poly.pdbx_seq_one_letter_code
_entity_poly.pdbx_strand_id
1 'polypeptide(L)'
;MVSNNNLDNLGNLGNLDNPGKSDNPDNSCDLRSQNTEQNSPWKDTYYSGAVMMRGPMIPKESTTETLLQHDLPNGDSHNNYAWQGLDPWRVLRIQAEFVDGFDALAKLGLAVSVFGSARIKPDEPEYNSARIMGKELVKRGFSVITGGGPGIMEAANRGAAEGGGTSVGLGIELPHEQGLNKWVNLGMQFRYFFVRKTMFLKYSSGIIVCPGGFGTMDELFESLTLVQTHKVSKIPVVLFGSEYWKGLMNWIETTVKERGLISSFDPSLLAITDDPLEAVRIASGDKFIN
;
A
#
# COMPACT_ATOMS: atom_id res chain seq x y z
N MET A 1 64.63 6.18 -24.95
CA MET A 1 65.10 6.10 -23.56
C MET A 1 64.06 5.25 -22.82
N VAL A 2 64.19 3.92 -22.79
CA VAL A 2 65.04 3.11 -21.87
C VAL A 2 64.52 3.33 -20.42
N SER A 3 64.04 2.38 -19.61
CA SER A 3 64.14 0.91 -19.52
C SER A 3 63.06 0.38 -18.54
N ASN A 4 62.46 -0.82 -18.73
CA ASN A 4 62.76 -2.14 -18.10
C ASN A 4 62.82 -2.15 -16.55
N ASN A 5 62.44 -3.15 -15.76
CA ASN A 5 61.90 -4.52 -15.90
C ASN A 5 61.54 -4.99 -14.46
N ASN A 6 60.68 -6.02 -14.32
CA ASN A 6 60.97 -7.27 -13.59
C ASN A 6 59.67 -8.04 -13.25
N LEU A 7 59.26 -8.88 -14.21
CA LEU A 7 58.79 -10.23 -13.93
C LEU A 7 60.03 -11.06 -13.57
N ASP A 8 59.97 -11.86 -12.50
CA ASP A 8 60.67 -13.15 -12.35
C ASP A 8 60.44 -13.70 -10.93
N ASN A 9 59.69 -14.80 -10.81
CA ASN A 9 60.12 -16.02 -10.10
C ASN A 9 59.01 -17.08 -10.09
N LEU A 10 59.07 -17.95 -11.10
CA LEU A 10 58.54 -19.31 -11.07
C LEU A 10 59.69 -20.24 -10.64
N GLY A 11 59.43 -21.10 -9.66
CA GLY A 11 60.19 -22.34 -9.46
C GLY A 11 60.65 -22.57 -8.01
N ASN A 12 59.95 -23.47 -7.29
CA ASN A 12 60.63 -24.64 -6.74
C ASN A 12 59.62 -25.74 -6.35
N LEU A 13 59.67 -26.86 -7.08
CA LEU A 13 59.09 -28.15 -6.73
C LEU A 13 60.15 -28.95 -5.97
N GLY A 14 59.83 -29.48 -4.80
CA GLY A 14 60.69 -30.38 -4.05
C GLY A 14 59.94 -31.11 -2.93
N ASN A 15 59.76 -32.42 -3.14
CA ASN A 15 59.15 -33.45 -2.28
C ASN A 15 59.59 -33.44 -0.81
N LEU A 16 58.79 -34.09 0.06
CA LEU A 16 59.21 -35.26 0.88
C LEU A 16 58.01 -35.90 1.63
N ASP A 17 58.11 -37.21 1.80
CA ASP A 17 57.12 -38.19 2.26
C ASP A 17 56.73 -38.17 3.76
N ASN A 18 55.59 -38.82 4.05
CA ASN A 18 54.99 -39.37 5.31
C ASN A 18 55.98 -39.93 6.38
N PRO A 19 55.64 -40.28 7.68
CA PRO A 19 54.33 -40.74 8.23
C PRO A 19 53.99 -40.47 9.76
N GLY A 20 52.71 -40.68 10.17
CA GLY A 20 52.29 -41.42 11.38
C GLY A 20 52.28 -40.82 12.83
N LYS A 21 51.18 -41.10 13.56
CA LYS A 21 50.92 -41.06 15.04
C LYS A 21 50.99 -39.69 15.73
N SER A 22 50.35 -39.38 16.86
CA SER A 22 49.22 -39.81 17.68
C SER A 22 49.17 -38.77 18.81
N ASP A 23 48.01 -38.34 19.30
CA ASP A 23 47.79 -38.09 20.74
C ASP A 23 46.34 -37.64 21.01
N ASN A 24 45.70 -38.40 21.89
CA ASN A 24 44.46 -38.12 22.60
C ASN A 24 44.91 -37.89 24.07
N PRO A 25 44.37 -36.96 24.87
CA PRO A 25 43.13 -37.29 25.58
C PRO A 25 42.26 -36.08 26.01
N ASP A 26 40.94 -36.29 26.17
CA ASP A 26 40.33 -36.13 27.49
C ASP A 26 38.94 -36.78 27.58
N ASN A 27 38.78 -37.51 28.69
CA ASN A 27 37.68 -38.37 29.09
C ASN A 27 36.48 -37.59 29.64
N SER A 28 35.28 -38.12 29.37
CA SER A 28 34.22 -38.49 30.33
C SER A 28 32.84 -38.27 29.67
N CYS A 29 31.86 -39.16 29.70
CA CYS A 29 31.61 -40.37 30.47
C CYS A 29 30.87 -41.33 29.55
N ASP A 30 31.32 -42.57 29.49
CA ASP A 30 30.51 -43.69 29.01
C ASP A 30 29.71 -44.22 30.21
N LEU A 31 28.44 -44.60 29.99
CA LEU A 31 27.84 -45.86 30.43
C LEU A 31 26.29 -45.83 30.31
N ARG A 32 25.85 -46.46 29.22
CA ARG A 32 24.75 -47.45 29.14
C ARG A 32 23.34 -47.03 29.57
N SER A 33 22.50 -46.78 28.57
CA SER A 33 21.09 -47.21 28.57
C SER A 33 20.78 -48.02 27.31
N GLN A 34 20.84 -49.34 27.49
CA GLN A 34 19.95 -50.36 26.92
C GLN A 34 19.50 -50.22 25.45
N ASN A 35 20.01 -51.15 24.64
CA ASN A 35 19.36 -51.71 23.46
C ASN A 35 17.87 -52.00 23.72
N THR A 36 17.00 -51.20 23.12
CA THR A 36 15.68 -51.64 22.64
C THR A 36 15.37 -50.88 21.35
N GLU A 37 15.41 -51.62 20.24
CA GLU A 37 14.85 -51.28 18.92
C GLU A 37 15.30 -49.97 18.23
N GLN A 38 16.40 -50.00 17.47
CA GLN A 38 16.66 -48.98 16.44
C GLN A 38 17.18 -49.57 15.12
N ASN A 39 16.65 -50.70 14.68
CA ASN A 39 16.71 -51.02 13.24
C ASN A 39 15.47 -50.42 12.58
N SER A 40 15.46 -49.08 12.47
CA SER A 40 14.53 -48.43 11.55
C SER A 40 14.79 -49.04 10.17
N PRO A 41 13.76 -49.52 9.43
CA PRO A 41 13.94 -50.04 8.08
C PRO A 41 14.52 -48.98 7.12
N TRP A 42 14.54 -47.71 7.56
CA TRP A 42 15.11 -46.58 6.85
C TRP A 42 16.25 -45.97 7.68
N LYS A 43 17.47 -46.01 7.13
CA LYS A 43 18.70 -45.56 7.81
C LYS A 43 18.66 -44.07 8.15
N ASP A 44 18.20 -43.26 7.19
CA ASP A 44 18.20 -41.80 7.31
C ASP A 44 16.76 -41.26 7.47
N THR A 45 16.62 -40.21 8.28
CA THR A 45 15.35 -39.48 8.50
C THR A 45 15.59 -37.99 8.24
N TYR A 46 14.79 -37.41 7.36
CA TYR A 46 14.81 -35.99 7.01
C TYR A 46 13.53 -35.31 7.49
N TYR A 47 13.63 -34.09 8.01
CA TYR A 47 12.49 -33.30 8.45
C TYR A 47 12.38 -32.03 7.61
N SER A 48 11.20 -31.79 7.02
CA SER A 48 10.85 -30.54 6.33
C SER A 48 9.70 -29.87 7.09
N GLY A 49 10.05 -28.94 7.98
CA GLY A 49 9.09 -28.35 8.92
C GLY A 49 8.42 -29.43 9.78
N ALA A 50 7.09 -29.53 9.70
CA ALA A 50 6.30 -30.52 10.43
C ALA A 50 6.28 -31.92 9.81
N VAL A 51 6.88 -32.12 8.63
CA VAL A 51 6.81 -33.39 7.88
C VAL A 51 8.11 -34.18 8.04
N MET A 52 8.00 -35.47 8.38
CA MET A 52 9.12 -36.42 8.45
C MET A 52 9.14 -37.32 7.21
N MET A 53 10.30 -37.48 6.57
CA MET A 53 10.52 -38.30 5.39
C MET A 53 11.70 -39.25 5.59
N ARG A 54 11.63 -40.45 5.03
CA ARG A 54 12.60 -41.54 5.22
C ARG A 54 12.83 -42.31 3.92
N GLY A 55 14.04 -42.86 3.76
CA GLY A 55 14.40 -43.68 2.60
C GLY A 55 14.17 -42.95 1.27
N PRO A 56 13.46 -43.55 0.29
CA PRO A 56 13.25 -42.96 -1.04
C PRO A 56 12.39 -41.69 -1.02
N MET A 57 11.74 -41.36 0.09
CA MET A 57 10.95 -40.13 0.25
C MET A 57 11.81 -38.91 0.63
N ILE A 58 13.10 -39.10 0.97
CA ILE A 58 14.00 -37.98 1.24
C ILE A 58 14.32 -37.30 -0.10
N PRO A 59 14.00 -36.00 -0.25
CA PRO A 59 14.26 -35.28 -1.49
C PRO A 59 15.77 -35.17 -1.75
N LYS A 60 16.16 -35.20 -3.03
CA LYS A 60 17.58 -35.11 -3.44
C LYS A 60 18.16 -33.70 -3.27
N GLU A 61 17.29 -32.69 -3.31
CA GLU A 61 17.61 -31.29 -3.17
C GLU A 61 16.80 -30.70 -2.02
N SER A 62 17.37 -29.72 -1.32
CA SER A 62 16.63 -29.05 -0.25
C SER A 62 15.54 -28.14 -0.83
N THR A 63 14.48 -27.89 -0.07
CA THR A 63 13.42 -26.95 -0.50
C THR A 63 13.99 -25.55 -0.79
N THR A 64 15.01 -25.12 -0.04
CA THR A 64 15.71 -23.86 -0.27
C THR A 64 16.51 -23.87 -1.56
N GLU A 65 17.20 -24.97 -1.86
CA GLU A 65 17.94 -25.12 -3.12
C GLU A 65 17.00 -25.07 -4.33
N THR A 66 15.88 -25.80 -4.30
CA THR A 66 14.88 -25.73 -5.38
C THR A 66 14.24 -24.34 -5.52
N LEU A 67 14.04 -23.60 -4.42
CA LEU A 67 13.53 -22.22 -4.47
C LEU A 67 14.55 -21.23 -5.07
N LEU A 68 15.83 -21.41 -4.76
CA LEU A 68 16.92 -20.52 -5.18
C LEU A 68 17.51 -20.89 -6.54
N GLN A 69 17.19 -22.07 -7.08
CA GLN A 69 17.54 -22.45 -8.43
C GLN A 69 16.97 -21.43 -9.42
N HIS A 70 17.84 -20.88 -10.26
CA HIS A 70 17.44 -19.97 -11.30
C HIS A 70 16.95 -20.80 -12.50
N ASP A 71 15.69 -20.62 -12.89
CA ASP A 71 15.12 -21.24 -14.09
C ASP A 71 15.84 -20.71 -15.34
N LEU A 72 16.96 -21.34 -15.71
CA LEU A 72 17.64 -21.08 -16.98
C LEU A 72 16.80 -21.65 -18.12
N PRO A 73 16.57 -20.90 -19.21
CA PRO A 73 15.69 -21.33 -20.29
C PRO A 73 16.35 -22.47 -21.09
N ASN A 74 16.01 -23.71 -20.75
CA ASN A 74 16.27 -24.86 -21.60
C ASN A 74 15.12 -24.99 -22.61
N GLY A 75 15.30 -24.40 -23.79
CA GLY A 75 14.61 -24.80 -25.03
C GLY A 75 13.19 -24.28 -25.28
N ASP A 76 12.32 -24.17 -24.26
CA ASP A 76 10.93 -23.72 -24.42
C ASP A 76 10.64 -22.47 -23.57
N SER A 77 11.19 -21.34 -24.00
CA SER A 77 11.24 -20.07 -23.27
C SER A 77 9.94 -19.24 -23.24
N HIS A 78 8.77 -19.83 -23.50
CA HIS A 78 7.53 -19.06 -23.63
C HIS A 78 6.54 -19.15 -22.47
N ASN A 79 6.76 -19.99 -21.43
CA ASN A 79 5.71 -20.23 -20.42
C ASN A 79 6.13 -20.17 -18.93
N ASN A 80 7.41 -19.98 -18.59
CA ASN A 80 7.86 -20.05 -17.19
C ASN A 80 7.35 -18.91 -16.28
N TYR A 81 6.84 -17.81 -16.87
CA TYR A 81 6.33 -16.65 -16.11
C TYR A 81 4.82 -16.46 -16.24
N ALA A 82 4.11 -17.36 -16.93
CA ALA A 82 2.68 -17.19 -17.20
C ALA A 82 1.84 -17.09 -15.93
N TRP A 83 2.28 -17.73 -14.84
CA TRP A 83 1.63 -17.68 -13.52
C TRP A 83 1.52 -16.25 -12.96
N GLN A 84 2.40 -15.32 -13.33
CA GLN A 84 2.33 -13.92 -12.88
C GLN A 84 1.09 -13.19 -13.40
N GLY A 85 0.55 -13.62 -14.54
CA GLY A 85 -0.67 -13.06 -15.13
C GLY A 85 -1.95 -13.75 -14.66
N LEU A 86 -1.85 -14.92 -14.03
CA LEU A 86 -2.99 -15.72 -13.61
C LEU A 86 -3.64 -15.17 -12.33
N ASP A 87 -4.94 -15.42 -12.18
CA ASP A 87 -5.73 -14.92 -11.05
C ASP A 87 -5.23 -15.38 -9.67
N PRO A 88 -4.70 -16.61 -9.46
CA PRO A 88 -4.12 -16.99 -8.17
C PRO A 88 -3.00 -16.07 -7.72
N TRP A 89 -2.09 -15.67 -8.63
CA TRP A 89 -1.03 -14.73 -8.29
C TRP A 89 -1.56 -13.31 -8.06
N ARG A 90 -2.60 -12.90 -8.81
CA ARG A 90 -3.27 -11.61 -8.58
C ARG A 90 -3.91 -11.56 -7.20
N VAL A 91 -4.53 -12.63 -6.73
CA VAL A 91 -5.10 -12.69 -5.36
C VAL A 91 -4.01 -12.43 -4.31
N LEU A 92 -2.85 -13.07 -4.45
CA LEU A 92 -1.72 -12.85 -3.53
C LEU A 92 -1.20 -11.40 -3.59
N ARG A 93 -1.12 -10.82 -4.78
CA ARG A 93 -0.73 -9.41 -4.96
C ARG A 93 -1.74 -8.43 -4.35
N ILE A 94 -3.03 -8.68 -4.54
CA ILE A 94 -4.12 -7.89 -3.95
C ILE A 94 -4.04 -7.97 -2.42
N GLN A 95 -3.85 -9.17 -1.88
CA GLN A 95 -3.69 -9.38 -0.45
C GLN A 95 -2.48 -8.61 0.11
N ALA A 96 -1.33 -8.67 -0.56
CA ALA A 96 -0.14 -7.94 -0.17
C ALA A 96 -0.40 -6.43 -0.13
N GLU A 97 -1.07 -5.87 -1.15
CA GLU A 97 -1.39 -4.44 -1.22
C GLU A 97 -2.34 -4.00 -0.09
N PHE A 98 -3.25 -4.86 0.35
CA PHE A 98 -4.05 -4.63 1.55
C PHE A 98 -3.21 -4.63 2.83
N VAL A 99 -2.29 -5.59 2.98
CA VAL A 99 -1.40 -5.67 4.16
C VAL A 99 -0.54 -4.41 4.26
N ASP A 100 0.11 -4.02 3.16
CA ASP A 100 0.95 -2.82 3.11
C ASP A 100 0.13 -1.56 3.43
N GLY A 101 -1.05 -1.43 2.83
CA GLY A 101 -1.98 -0.32 3.09
C GLY A 101 -2.42 -0.24 4.54
N PHE A 102 -2.76 -1.38 5.14
CA PHE A 102 -3.22 -1.39 6.52
C PHE A 102 -2.11 -1.10 7.52
N ASP A 103 -0.90 -1.60 7.29
CA ASP A 103 0.24 -1.38 8.17
C ASP A 103 0.72 0.07 8.11
N ALA A 104 0.89 0.61 6.90
CA ALA A 104 1.36 1.99 6.69
C ALA A 104 0.42 3.03 7.32
N LEU A 105 -0.89 2.81 7.27
CA LEU A 105 -1.90 3.75 7.75
C LEU A 105 -2.38 3.43 9.19
N ALA A 106 -1.88 2.37 9.83
CA ALA A 106 -2.34 1.91 11.14
C ALA A 106 -2.29 2.97 12.25
N LYS A 107 -1.32 3.88 12.17
CA LYS A 107 -1.05 4.91 13.20
C LYS A 107 -1.39 6.33 12.74
N LEU A 108 -2.18 6.48 11.67
CA LEU A 108 -2.44 7.78 11.04
C LEU A 108 -3.21 8.76 11.95
N GLY A 109 -4.01 8.25 12.89
CA GLY A 109 -4.90 9.06 13.72
C GLY A 109 -6.15 9.51 12.97
N LEU A 110 -6.77 10.61 13.41
CA LEU A 110 -7.90 11.21 12.70
C LEU A 110 -7.43 11.81 11.37
N ALA A 111 -8.20 11.59 10.31
CA ALA A 111 -7.84 12.10 9.00
C ALA A 111 -9.06 12.50 8.17
N VAL A 112 -8.87 13.45 7.27
CA VAL A 112 -9.90 13.87 6.30
C VAL A 112 -9.37 13.61 4.90
N SER A 113 -10.18 12.94 4.08
CA SER A 113 -9.91 12.80 2.65
C SER A 113 -10.34 14.04 1.90
N VAL A 114 -9.48 14.55 1.03
CA VAL A 114 -9.76 15.68 0.14
C VAL A 114 -9.67 15.23 -1.31
N PHE A 115 -10.78 15.31 -2.02
CA PHE A 115 -10.90 14.96 -3.43
C PHE A 115 -11.13 16.19 -4.31
N GLY A 116 -10.69 16.12 -5.55
CA GLY A 116 -10.95 17.16 -6.54
C GLY A 116 -10.15 16.97 -7.83
N SER A 117 -10.26 17.93 -8.73
CA SER A 117 -9.63 17.88 -10.05
C SER A 117 -8.11 17.78 -9.98
N ALA A 118 -7.54 16.86 -10.78
CA ALA A 118 -6.11 16.83 -11.08
C ALA A 118 -5.67 17.94 -12.07
N ARG A 119 -6.63 18.70 -12.63
CA ARG A 119 -6.39 19.63 -13.76
C ARG A 119 -6.45 21.11 -13.36
N ILE A 120 -6.95 21.43 -12.18
CA ILE A 120 -7.00 22.80 -11.66
C ILE A 120 -5.57 23.29 -11.40
N LYS A 121 -5.23 24.48 -11.86
CA LYS A 121 -3.87 25.03 -11.76
C LYS A 121 -3.63 25.81 -10.45
N PRO A 122 -2.36 26.01 -10.05
CA PRO A 122 -2.01 26.71 -8.81
C PRO A 122 -2.48 28.17 -8.70
N ASP A 123 -2.78 28.83 -9.82
CA ASP A 123 -3.27 30.21 -9.90
C ASP A 123 -4.80 30.32 -9.80
N GLU A 124 -5.52 29.19 -9.82
CA GLU A 124 -6.97 29.17 -9.73
C GLU A 124 -7.47 29.27 -8.26
N PRO A 125 -8.59 29.97 -7.99
CA PRO A 125 -9.12 30.16 -6.63
C PRO A 125 -9.39 28.85 -5.87
N GLU A 126 -9.82 27.81 -6.57
CA GLU A 126 -10.12 26.48 -6.02
C GLU A 126 -8.87 25.80 -5.48
N TYR A 127 -7.72 25.97 -6.15
CA TYR A 127 -6.44 25.47 -5.66
C TYR A 127 -6.09 26.15 -4.34
N ASN A 128 -6.18 27.48 -4.27
CA ASN A 128 -5.87 28.21 -3.04
C ASN A 128 -6.81 27.81 -1.89
N SER A 129 -8.09 27.60 -2.19
CA SER A 129 -9.09 27.15 -1.21
C SER A 129 -8.75 25.77 -0.66
N ALA A 130 -8.39 24.81 -1.50
CA ALA A 130 -7.96 23.47 -1.08
C ALA A 130 -6.67 23.50 -0.24
N ARG A 131 -5.73 24.40 -0.57
CA ARG A 131 -4.53 24.63 0.26
C ARG A 131 -4.86 25.20 1.63
N ILE A 132 -5.81 26.13 1.72
CA ILE A 132 -6.31 26.65 3.00
C ILE A 132 -6.93 25.53 3.83
N MET A 133 -7.79 24.70 3.22
CA MET A 133 -8.41 23.56 3.89
C MET A 133 -7.37 22.59 4.45
N GLY A 134 -6.39 22.19 3.63
CA GLY A 134 -5.33 21.28 4.06
C GLY A 134 -4.53 21.80 5.26
N LYS A 135 -4.22 23.10 5.27
CA LYS A 135 -3.53 23.75 6.40
C LYS A 135 -4.39 23.78 7.65
N GLU A 136 -5.68 24.08 7.52
CA GLU A 136 -6.58 24.22 8.66
C GLU A 136 -6.94 22.86 9.29
N LEU A 137 -7.08 21.81 8.48
CA LEU A 137 -7.25 20.43 8.96
C LEU A 137 -6.11 20.01 9.88
N VAL A 138 -4.87 20.27 9.46
CA VAL A 138 -3.67 19.95 10.27
C VAL A 138 -3.64 20.72 11.58
N LYS A 139 -3.97 22.01 11.58
CA LYS A 139 -4.04 22.79 12.83
C LYS A 139 -5.06 22.24 13.81
N ARG A 140 -6.11 21.58 13.32
CA ARG A 140 -7.15 20.91 14.11
C ARG A 140 -6.76 19.49 14.52
N GLY A 141 -5.55 19.03 14.19
CA GLY A 141 -5.06 17.70 14.53
C GLY A 141 -5.47 16.59 13.56
N PHE A 142 -5.97 16.93 12.38
CA PHE A 142 -6.32 15.95 11.34
C PHE A 142 -5.18 15.79 10.33
N SER A 143 -4.86 14.55 10.02
CA SER A 143 -4.08 14.19 8.84
C SER A 143 -4.89 14.47 7.57
N VAL A 144 -4.22 14.81 6.47
CA VAL A 144 -4.88 15.04 5.17
C VAL A 144 -4.56 13.89 4.24
N ILE A 145 -5.58 13.24 3.69
CA ILE A 145 -5.44 12.15 2.71
C ILE A 145 -5.90 12.66 1.35
N THR A 146 -5.10 12.43 0.32
CA THR A 146 -5.47 12.73 -1.06
C THR A 146 -5.06 11.58 -1.98
N GLY A 147 -5.40 11.70 -3.27
CA GLY A 147 -4.88 10.81 -4.30
C GLY A 147 -3.41 11.00 -4.67
N GLY A 148 -2.73 12.00 -4.08
CA GLY A 148 -1.31 12.28 -4.31
C GLY A 148 -0.97 12.88 -5.67
N GLY A 149 -1.94 13.08 -6.56
CA GLY A 149 -1.73 13.68 -7.88
C GLY A 149 -1.59 15.22 -7.86
N PRO A 150 -1.59 15.85 -9.04
CA PRO A 150 -1.55 17.31 -9.19
C PRO A 150 -2.89 17.98 -8.84
N GLY A 151 -2.97 19.29 -9.03
CA GLY A 151 -4.19 20.09 -8.89
C GLY A 151 -4.69 20.18 -7.44
N ILE A 152 -5.98 19.93 -7.21
CA ILE A 152 -6.58 20.02 -5.87
C ILE A 152 -5.90 19.09 -4.86
N MET A 153 -5.52 17.89 -5.30
CA MET A 153 -4.82 16.93 -4.45
C MET A 153 -3.49 17.51 -3.96
N GLU A 154 -2.69 18.04 -4.88
CA GLU A 154 -1.44 18.73 -4.54
C GLU A 154 -1.68 19.93 -3.62
N ALA A 155 -2.71 20.74 -3.90
CA ALA A 155 -3.03 21.90 -3.08
C ALA A 155 -3.31 21.53 -1.63
N ALA A 156 -4.15 20.52 -1.40
CA ALA A 156 -4.48 20.02 -0.08
C ALA A 156 -3.25 19.42 0.63
N ASN A 157 -2.45 18.61 -0.06
CA ASN A 157 -1.20 18.08 0.48
C ASN A 157 -0.21 19.20 0.85
N ARG A 158 -0.09 20.21 -0.02
CA ARG A 158 0.76 21.38 0.22
C ARG A 158 0.30 22.14 1.46
N GLY A 159 -1.00 22.38 1.61
CA GLY A 159 -1.57 23.02 2.78
C GLY A 159 -1.22 22.28 4.06
N ALA A 160 -1.39 20.96 4.06
CA ALA A 160 -1.08 20.09 5.19
C ALA A 160 0.42 20.11 5.55
N ALA A 161 1.29 19.98 4.55
CA ALA A 161 2.74 20.02 4.72
C ALA A 161 3.23 21.37 5.25
N GLU A 162 2.72 22.48 4.72
CA GLU A 162 3.02 23.83 5.21
C GLU A 162 2.45 24.10 6.60
N GLY A 163 1.41 23.35 7.00
CA GLY A 163 0.89 23.31 8.37
C GLY A 163 1.75 22.48 9.33
N GLY A 164 2.75 21.76 8.85
CA GLY A 164 3.63 20.89 9.65
C GLY A 164 2.99 19.54 10.04
N GLY A 165 1.92 19.13 9.36
CA GLY A 165 1.17 17.91 9.68
C GLY A 165 1.43 16.75 8.74
N THR A 166 0.67 15.67 8.94
CA THR A 166 0.72 14.48 8.08
C THR A 166 -0.05 14.73 6.78
N SER A 167 0.66 14.55 5.67
CA SER A 167 0.17 14.74 4.30
C SER A 167 0.31 13.41 3.56
N VAL A 168 -0.82 12.71 3.42
CA VAL A 168 -0.90 11.37 2.83
C VAL A 168 -1.23 11.48 1.35
N GLY A 169 -0.53 10.71 0.52
CA GLY A 169 -0.81 10.55 -0.90
C GLY A 169 -0.99 9.07 -1.24
N LEU A 170 -2.22 8.69 -1.59
CA LEU A 170 -2.56 7.35 -2.05
C LEU A 170 -2.62 7.39 -3.57
N GLY A 171 -1.51 7.14 -4.25
CA GLY A 171 -1.39 7.15 -5.71
C GLY A 171 -1.95 5.88 -6.36
N ILE A 172 -2.22 5.92 -7.66
CA ILE A 172 -2.61 4.75 -8.46
C ILE A 172 -1.69 4.63 -9.68
N GLU A 173 -1.25 3.42 -9.98
CA GLU A 173 -0.38 3.14 -11.13
C GLU A 173 -1.19 3.34 -12.42
N LEU A 174 -0.88 4.40 -13.17
CA LEU A 174 -1.42 4.63 -14.52
C LEU A 174 -0.27 4.75 -15.53
N PRO A 175 -0.49 4.36 -16.80
CA PRO A 175 0.56 4.35 -17.84
C PRO A 175 1.24 5.70 -18.10
N HIS A 176 0.58 6.81 -17.79
CA HIS A 176 1.02 8.16 -18.17
C HIS A 176 0.92 9.20 -17.03
N GLU A 177 0.49 8.81 -15.83
CA GLU A 177 0.32 9.76 -14.72
C GLU A 177 1.64 9.95 -13.97
N GLN A 178 1.94 11.20 -13.62
CA GLN A 178 3.11 11.52 -12.80
C GLN A 178 2.88 10.99 -11.37
N GLY A 179 3.94 10.48 -10.75
CA GLY A 179 3.90 9.93 -9.40
C GLY A 179 3.46 10.95 -8.33
N LEU A 180 3.58 10.57 -7.06
CA LEU A 180 3.13 11.40 -5.94
C LEU A 180 3.75 12.81 -5.97
N ASN A 181 2.93 13.82 -5.69
CA ASN A 181 3.37 15.20 -5.61
C ASN A 181 4.37 15.40 -4.45
N LYS A 182 5.21 16.43 -4.56
CA LYS A 182 6.33 16.69 -3.63
C LYS A 182 5.93 17.05 -2.20
N TRP A 183 4.64 17.28 -1.93
CA TRP A 183 4.14 17.68 -0.61
C TRP A 183 3.59 16.50 0.20
N VAL A 184 3.60 15.30 -0.37
CA VAL A 184 3.29 14.05 0.33
C VAL A 184 4.47 13.66 1.21
N ASN A 185 4.21 13.41 2.51
CA ASN A 185 5.21 12.89 3.45
C ASN A 185 4.90 11.46 3.94
N LEU A 186 3.70 10.94 3.65
CA LEU A 186 3.36 9.52 3.75
C LEU A 186 2.72 9.07 2.43
N GLY A 187 3.50 8.39 1.59
CA GLY A 187 3.11 8.04 0.24
C GLY A 187 2.94 6.54 0.03
N MET A 188 1.90 6.16 -0.70
CA MET A 188 1.68 4.79 -1.15
C MET A 188 1.28 4.79 -2.62
N GLN A 189 1.74 3.79 -3.37
CA GLN A 189 1.41 3.62 -4.78
C GLN A 189 0.65 2.30 -4.95
N PHE A 190 -0.64 2.41 -5.27
CA PHE A 190 -1.51 1.27 -5.47
C PHE A 190 -1.50 0.83 -6.94
N ARG A 191 -1.77 -0.45 -7.18
CA ARG A 191 -2.05 -0.99 -8.52
C ARG A 191 -3.54 -1.23 -8.72
N TYR A 192 -4.25 -1.57 -7.66
CA TYR A 192 -5.66 -1.93 -7.71
C TYR A 192 -6.53 -0.81 -7.14
N PHE A 193 -7.39 -0.23 -7.98
CA PHE A 193 -8.30 0.85 -7.59
C PHE A 193 -9.13 0.55 -6.34
N PHE A 194 -9.66 -0.66 -6.23
CA PHE A 194 -10.54 -1.03 -5.10
C PHE A 194 -9.79 -1.14 -3.76
N VAL A 195 -8.50 -1.50 -3.78
CA VAL A 195 -7.67 -1.51 -2.56
C VAL A 195 -7.46 -0.07 -2.10
N ARG A 196 -7.07 0.81 -3.03
CA ARG A 196 -6.91 2.26 -2.79
C ARG A 196 -8.18 2.91 -2.22
N LYS A 197 -9.33 2.64 -2.84
CA LYS A 197 -10.66 3.12 -2.38
C LYS A 197 -10.96 2.69 -0.94
N THR A 198 -10.66 1.43 -0.61
CA THR A 198 -10.81 0.93 0.75
C THR A 198 -9.97 1.74 1.76
N MET A 199 -8.76 2.16 1.39
CA MET A 199 -7.92 2.97 2.27
C MET A 199 -8.48 4.37 2.51
N PHE A 200 -9.03 5.03 1.48
CA PHE A 200 -9.71 6.31 1.67
C PHE A 200 -10.85 6.20 2.68
N LEU A 201 -11.70 5.19 2.52
CA LEU A 201 -12.90 5.02 3.35
C LEU A 201 -12.57 4.58 4.78
N LYS A 202 -11.63 3.64 4.94
CA LYS A 202 -11.29 3.07 6.26
C LYS A 202 -10.58 4.08 7.16
N TYR A 203 -9.71 4.91 6.59
CA TYR A 203 -8.84 5.81 7.37
C TYR A 203 -9.32 7.26 7.41
N SER A 204 -10.48 7.58 6.82
CA SER A 204 -11.06 8.92 6.88
C SER A 204 -12.20 9.01 7.89
N SER A 205 -12.14 10.03 8.74
CA SER A 205 -13.23 10.44 9.63
C SER A 205 -14.10 11.55 9.04
N GLY A 206 -13.72 12.12 7.89
CA GLY A 206 -14.46 13.16 7.17
C GLY A 206 -14.00 13.26 5.72
N ILE A 207 -14.82 13.84 4.85
CA ILE A 207 -14.54 13.98 3.41
C ILE A 207 -14.87 15.39 2.94
N ILE A 208 -13.95 16.00 2.20
CA ILE A 208 -14.17 17.24 1.46
C ILE A 208 -13.99 16.96 -0.03
N VAL A 209 -14.96 17.37 -0.83
CA VAL A 209 -15.00 17.17 -2.29
C VAL A 209 -15.04 18.52 -2.97
N CYS A 210 -13.91 18.94 -3.53
CA CYS A 210 -13.78 20.14 -4.35
C CYS A 210 -14.17 19.83 -5.82
N PRO A 211 -14.34 20.86 -6.68
CA PRO A 211 -14.67 20.66 -8.09
C PRO A 211 -13.73 19.69 -8.80
N GLY A 212 -14.29 18.74 -9.56
CA GLY A 212 -13.51 17.65 -10.14
C GLY A 212 -14.26 16.77 -11.13
N GLY A 213 -13.52 16.00 -11.92
CA GLY A 213 -14.08 15.15 -12.98
C GLY A 213 -14.60 13.80 -12.50
N PHE A 214 -14.58 12.80 -13.38
CA PHE A 214 -15.12 11.47 -13.10
C PHE A 214 -14.50 10.78 -11.89
N GLY A 215 -13.19 10.86 -11.68
CA GLY A 215 -12.57 10.27 -10.49
C GLY A 215 -13.08 10.89 -9.18
N THR A 216 -13.35 12.20 -9.18
CA THR A 216 -13.94 12.88 -8.03
C THR A 216 -15.40 12.46 -7.81
N MET A 217 -16.17 12.31 -8.89
CA MET A 217 -17.56 11.82 -8.80
C MET A 217 -17.65 10.37 -8.33
N ASP A 218 -16.71 9.52 -8.77
CA ASP A 218 -16.61 8.11 -8.35
C ASP A 218 -16.46 8.01 -6.82
N GLU A 219 -15.48 8.72 -6.24
CA GLU A 219 -15.27 8.75 -4.78
C GLU A 219 -16.45 9.38 -4.03
N LEU A 220 -17.08 10.42 -4.59
CA LEU A 220 -18.27 11.05 -3.99
C LEU A 220 -19.43 10.06 -3.89
N PHE A 221 -19.81 9.40 -4.99
CA PHE A 221 -20.96 8.48 -4.99
C PHE A 221 -20.68 7.20 -4.22
N GLU A 222 -19.44 6.71 -4.20
CA GLU A 222 -19.04 5.59 -3.35
C GLU A 222 -19.20 5.94 -1.87
N SER A 223 -18.72 7.11 -1.45
CA SER A 223 -18.87 7.61 -0.09
C SER A 223 -20.34 7.75 0.31
N LEU A 224 -21.16 8.35 -0.56
CA LEU A 224 -22.60 8.49 -0.35
C LEU A 224 -23.32 7.16 -0.18
N THR A 225 -23.01 6.19 -1.04
CA THR A 225 -23.62 4.85 -1.00
C THR A 225 -23.30 4.14 0.32
N LEU A 226 -22.07 4.29 0.81
CA LEU A 226 -21.66 3.66 2.07
C LEU A 226 -22.28 4.31 3.30
N VAL A 227 -22.42 5.65 3.30
CA VAL A 227 -23.12 6.37 4.36
C VAL A 227 -24.61 6.03 4.37
N GLN A 228 -25.25 6.02 3.19
CA GLN A 228 -26.67 5.67 3.01
C GLN A 228 -26.98 4.25 3.50
N THR A 229 -26.11 3.28 3.20
CA THR A 229 -26.29 1.87 3.58
C THR A 229 -25.87 1.54 5.01
N HIS A 230 -25.43 2.55 5.78
CA HIS A 230 -24.89 2.39 7.13
C HIS A 230 -23.72 1.39 7.22
N LYS A 231 -22.99 1.19 6.12
CA LYS A 231 -21.81 0.31 6.07
C LYS A 231 -20.58 0.96 6.68
N VAL A 232 -20.59 2.28 6.81
CA VAL A 232 -19.60 3.07 7.56
C VAL A 232 -20.34 3.94 8.60
N SER A 233 -19.65 4.27 9.70
CA SER A 233 -20.12 5.27 10.66
C SER A 233 -20.41 6.61 9.97
N LYS A 234 -21.21 7.50 10.58
CA LYS A 234 -21.56 8.81 10.00
C LYS A 234 -20.31 9.65 9.70
N ILE A 235 -19.76 9.52 8.51
CA ILE A 235 -18.66 10.34 7.99
C ILE A 235 -19.30 11.59 7.38
N PRO A 236 -18.97 12.81 7.84
CA PRO A 236 -19.43 14.04 7.22
C PRO A 236 -18.81 14.17 5.82
N VAL A 237 -19.66 14.40 4.82
CA VAL A 237 -19.26 14.64 3.43
C VAL A 237 -19.63 16.07 3.05
N VAL A 238 -18.63 16.84 2.63
CA VAL A 238 -18.79 18.25 2.27
C VAL A 238 -18.43 18.49 0.82
N LEU A 239 -19.32 19.13 0.07
CA LEU A 239 -19.07 19.63 -1.27
C LEU A 239 -18.62 21.09 -1.19
N PHE A 240 -17.45 21.40 -1.76
CA PHE A 240 -16.95 22.76 -1.87
C PHE A 240 -17.21 23.33 -3.26
N GLY A 241 -17.71 24.57 -3.35
CA GLY A 241 -18.02 25.26 -4.60
C GLY A 241 -19.47 25.03 -5.02
N SER A 242 -20.40 25.76 -4.39
CA SER A 242 -21.84 25.57 -4.55
C SER A 242 -22.30 25.68 -6.01
N GLU A 243 -21.78 26.65 -6.77
CA GLU A 243 -22.15 26.85 -8.17
C GLU A 243 -21.73 25.67 -9.05
N TYR A 244 -20.60 25.03 -8.76
CA TYR A 244 -20.14 23.84 -9.47
C TYR A 244 -21.09 22.64 -9.24
N TRP A 245 -21.51 22.42 -8.00
CA TRP A 245 -22.32 21.26 -7.61
C TRP A 245 -23.82 21.44 -7.85
N LYS A 246 -24.29 22.68 -8.04
CA LYS A 246 -25.70 23.04 -8.20
C LYS A 246 -26.45 22.19 -9.23
N GLY A 247 -25.87 21.96 -10.40
CA GLY A 247 -26.50 21.18 -11.45
C GLY A 247 -26.72 19.71 -11.04
N LEU A 248 -25.72 19.11 -10.39
CA LEU A 248 -25.80 17.74 -9.89
C LEU A 248 -26.85 17.61 -8.79
N MET A 249 -26.82 18.52 -7.82
CA MET A 249 -27.75 18.51 -6.70
C MET A 249 -29.19 18.72 -7.14
N ASN A 250 -29.43 19.63 -8.09
CA ASN A 250 -30.75 19.81 -8.68
C ASN A 250 -31.25 18.51 -9.34
N TRP A 251 -30.40 17.82 -10.11
CA TRP A 251 -30.77 16.53 -10.71
C TRP A 251 -31.08 15.44 -9.67
N ILE A 252 -30.30 15.36 -8.59
CA ILE A 252 -30.55 14.43 -7.48
C ILE A 252 -31.91 14.74 -6.82
N GLU A 253 -32.21 16.00 -6.55
CA GLU A 253 -33.44 16.42 -5.87
C GLU A 253 -34.69 16.32 -6.74
N THR A 254 -34.61 16.62 -8.03
CA THR A 254 -35.76 16.67 -8.94
C THR A 254 -35.97 15.39 -9.73
N THR A 255 -34.92 14.66 -10.09
CA THR A 255 -35.05 13.46 -10.92
C THR A 255 -34.93 12.19 -10.08
N VAL A 256 -33.85 12.07 -9.29
CA VAL A 256 -33.57 10.83 -8.56
C VAL A 256 -34.54 10.66 -7.39
N LYS A 257 -34.73 11.72 -6.60
CA LYS A 257 -35.62 11.73 -5.43
C LYS A 257 -37.10 11.69 -5.80
N GLU A 258 -37.57 12.48 -6.77
CA GLU A 258 -39.00 12.47 -7.16
C GLU A 258 -39.44 11.11 -7.72
N ARG A 259 -38.52 10.38 -8.37
CA ARG A 259 -38.77 9.01 -8.83
C ARG A 259 -38.68 7.95 -7.73
N GLY A 260 -38.39 8.33 -6.49
CA GLY A 260 -38.29 7.43 -5.35
C GLY A 260 -37.06 6.53 -5.36
N LEU A 261 -35.98 6.91 -6.04
CA LEU A 261 -34.76 6.11 -6.13
C LEU A 261 -33.81 6.33 -4.94
N ILE A 262 -34.04 7.39 -4.14
CA ILE A 262 -33.35 7.69 -2.88
C ILE A 262 -34.36 8.17 -1.83
N SER A 263 -33.98 8.10 -0.56
CA SER A 263 -34.79 8.60 0.54
C SER A 263 -34.80 10.13 0.60
N SER A 264 -35.78 10.71 1.29
CA SER A 264 -35.84 12.17 1.50
C SER A 264 -34.73 12.69 2.42
N PHE A 265 -34.11 11.83 3.22
CA PHE A 265 -33.03 12.16 4.14
C PHE A 265 -31.65 12.11 3.47
N ASP A 266 -31.52 11.40 2.35
CA ASP A 266 -30.21 11.17 1.71
C ASP A 266 -29.52 12.46 1.24
N PRO A 267 -30.23 13.46 0.67
CA PRO A 267 -29.60 14.75 0.33
C PRO A 267 -29.06 15.51 1.55
N SER A 268 -29.61 15.30 2.75
CA SER A 268 -29.14 15.94 3.98
C SER A 268 -27.85 15.32 4.55
N LEU A 269 -27.36 14.24 3.95
CA LEU A 269 -26.07 13.63 4.26
C LEU A 269 -24.89 14.48 3.74
N LEU A 270 -25.17 15.43 2.86
CA LEU A 270 -24.19 16.34 2.27
C LEU A 270 -24.34 17.74 2.84
N ALA A 271 -23.21 18.38 3.12
CA ALA A 271 -23.15 19.83 3.27
C ALA A 271 -22.54 20.44 2.00
N ILE A 272 -22.96 21.66 1.66
CA ILE A 272 -22.41 22.43 0.54
C ILE A 272 -22.00 23.78 1.07
N THR A 273 -20.79 24.24 0.74
CA THR A 273 -20.29 25.54 1.16
C THR A 273 -19.29 26.12 0.16
N ASP A 274 -19.13 27.44 0.20
CA ASP A 274 -18.10 28.20 -0.53
C ASP A 274 -17.01 28.73 0.41
N ASP A 275 -17.13 28.51 1.73
CA ASP A 275 -16.10 28.88 2.70
C ASP A 275 -15.19 27.66 3.01
N PRO A 276 -13.88 27.74 2.70
CA PRO A 276 -12.95 26.66 3.01
C PRO A 276 -12.88 26.34 4.51
N LEU A 277 -13.06 27.32 5.40
CA LEU A 277 -13.01 27.11 6.84
C LEU A 277 -14.28 26.42 7.35
N GLU A 278 -15.45 26.77 6.82
CA GLU A 278 -16.68 26.03 7.07
C GLU A 278 -16.58 24.58 6.60
N ALA A 279 -16.02 24.33 5.42
CA ALA A 279 -15.83 22.96 4.93
C ALA A 279 -15.00 22.12 5.90
N VAL A 280 -13.92 22.69 6.43
CA VAL A 280 -13.06 22.06 7.44
C VAL A 280 -13.82 21.80 8.74
N ARG A 281 -14.60 22.75 9.24
CA ARG A 281 -15.41 22.57 10.47
C ARG A 281 -16.34 21.38 10.35
N ILE A 282 -17.10 21.32 9.26
CA ILE A 282 -18.09 20.26 9.04
C ILE A 282 -17.39 18.91 8.88
N ALA A 283 -16.34 18.83 8.06
CA ALA A 283 -15.58 17.59 7.84
C ALA A 283 -14.87 17.10 9.11
N SER A 284 -14.55 17.98 10.05
CA SER A 284 -13.95 17.64 11.35
C SER A 284 -14.98 17.18 12.40
N GLY A 285 -16.28 17.19 12.08
CA GLY A 285 -17.34 16.78 12.99
C GLY A 285 -17.88 17.87 13.92
N ASP A 286 -17.52 19.15 13.71
CA ASP A 286 -18.18 20.26 14.40
C ASP A 286 -19.61 20.35 13.84
N LYS A 287 -20.61 19.92 14.62
CA LYS A 287 -22.01 20.09 14.24
C LYS A 287 -22.31 21.58 14.02
N PHE A 288 -23.15 21.88 13.03
CA PHE A 288 -23.84 23.17 12.95
C PHE A 288 -24.50 23.45 14.31
N ILE A 289 -24.00 24.45 15.03
CA ILE A 289 -24.79 25.13 16.03
C ILE A 289 -25.71 26.05 15.22
N ASN A 290 -26.86 25.52 14.82
CA ASN A 290 -28.02 26.32 14.43
C ASN A 290 -29.15 25.95 15.39
#